data_AF-A0AAW2PS92-F1
#
_entry.id   AF-A0AAW2PS92-F1
#
_cell.length_a   1.000
_cell.length_b   1.000
_cell.length_c   1.000
_cell.angle_alpha   90.00
_cell.angle_beta   90.00
_cell.angle_gamma   90.00
#
_symmetry.space_group_name_H-M   'P 1'
#
loop_
_entity.id
_entity.type
_entity.pdbx_description
1 polymer ?
#
loop_
_entity_poly.entity_id
_entity_poly.type
_entity_poly.pdbx_seq_one_letter_code
_entity_poly.pdbx_strand_id
1 'polypeptide(L)'
;MFNSIHSQQVVSEQVEMAMSGTKFEVVKFDGIGNFGLWQTRVKDLLAQQGILKALRPQKPASMDDEDWEEPQQHATGTIRMYLADKIMYHVMNLKSPGEIWKKLEIQFMSKSITNKLYLKQRPYGLKIQEGFDLAQHVNIFN
;
A
#
# COMPACT_ATOMS: atom_id res chain seq x y z
N MET A 1 36.46 13.16 -30.01
CA MET A 1 36.00 12.88 -28.62
C MET A 1 34.70 13.61 -28.27
N PHE A 2 34.40 14.80 -28.83
CA PHE A 2 33.18 15.58 -28.51
C PHE A 2 31.83 14.89 -28.81
N ASN A 3 31.72 14.10 -29.89
CA ASN A 3 30.44 13.47 -30.26
C ASN A 3 30.01 12.32 -29.33
N SER A 4 30.95 11.73 -28.58
CA SER A 4 30.65 10.61 -27.67
C SER A 4 30.06 11.07 -26.35
N ILE A 5 30.48 12.23 -25.85
CA ILE A 5 30.00 12.82 -24.59
C ILE A 5 28.57 13.34 -24.78
N HIS A 6 28.31 14.01 -25.90
CA HIS A 6 26.97 14.50 -26.23
C HIS A 6 25.97 13.36 -26.41
N SER A 7 26.40 12.24 -27.01
CA SER A 7 25.55 11.06 -27.14
C SER A 7 25.27 10.38 -25.79
N GLN A 8 26.23 10.35 -24.85
CA GLN A 8 25.99 9.82 -23.50
C GLN A 8 25.07 10.72 -22.67
N GLN A 9 25.19 12.04 -22.79
CA GLN A 9 24.36 13.00 -22.06
C GLN A 9 22.91 13.00 -22.57
N VAL A 10 22.73 12.92 -23.90
CA VAL A 10 21.41 12.79 -24.52
C VAL A 10 20.77 11.44 -24.18
N VAL A 11 21.55 10.36 -24.10
CA VAL A 11 21.05 9.06 -23.64
C VAL A 11 20.68 9.10 -22.15
N SER A 12 21.44 9.76 -21.27
CA SER A 12 21.07 9.91 -19.85
C SER A 12 19.80 10.76 -19.67
N GLU A 13 19.64 11.84 -20.44
CA GLU A 13 18.43 12.68 -20.42
C GLU A 13 17.21 11.96 -21.02
N GLN A 14 17.40 11.14 -22.06
CA GLN A 14 16.31 10.33 -22.65
C GLN A 14 15.92 9.14 -21.77
N VAL A 15 16.86 8.57 -20.99
CA VAL A 15 16.57 7.52 -19.99
C VAL A 15 15.80 8.10 -18.79
N GLU A 16 16.03 9.36 -18.40
CA GLU A 16 15.19 10.04 -17.40
C GLU A 16 13.77 10.33 -17.90
N MET A 17 13.58 10.62 -19.19
CA MET A 17 12.28 10.96 -19.77
C MET A 17 11.36 9.76 -20.06
N ALA A 18 11.85 8.52 -19.99
CA ALA A 18 11.11 7.32 -20.37
C ALA A 18 10.67 6.43 -19.18
N MET A 19 10.47 7.00 -17.99
CA MET A 19 9.79 6.32 -16.86
C MET A 19 8.38 6.85 -16.63
N SER A 20 7.68 7.27 -17.69
CA SER A 20 6.22 7.47 -17.67
C SER A 20 5.48 6.14 -17.89
N GLY A 21 5.89 5.11 -17.15
CA GLY A 21 4.99 4.01 -16.84
C GLY A 21 3.96 4.57 -15.88
N THR A 22 2.68 4.41 -16.19
CA THR A 22 1.54 4.82 -15.37
C THR A 22 1.92 4.77 -13.89
N LYS A 23 2.19 5.93 -13.26
CA LYS A 23 2.59 5.98 -11.85
C LYS A 23 1.43 5.36 -11.07
N PHE A 24 1.56 4.10 -10.67
CA PHE A 24 0.63 3.46 -9.77
C PHE A 24 0.81 4.13 -8.42
N GLU A 25 0.13 5.26 -8.25
CA GLU A 25 0.13 5.98 -7.00
C GLU A 25 -0.51 5.09 -5.94
N VAL A 26 0.25 4.79 -4.90
CA VAL A 26 -0.29 4.03 -3.79
C VAL A 26 -1.30 4.91 -3.09
N VAL A 27 -2.56 4.52 -3.12
CA VAL A 27 -3.63 5.22 -2.44
C VAL A 27 -3.33 5.28 -0.94
N LYS A 28 -3.47 6.46 -0.34
CA LYS A 28 -3.30 6.64 1.11
C LYS A 28 -4.24 5.74 1.89
N PHE A 29 -3.74 5.10 2.94
CA PHE A 29 -4.55 4.28 3.81
C PHE A 29 -5.31 5.15 4.81
N ASP A 30 -6.62 5.02 4.79
CA ASP A 30 -7.54 5.80 5.59
C ASP A 30 -8.14 4.97 6.75
N GLY A 31 -7.66 3.73 6.96
CA GLY A 31 -8.20 2.83 7.98
C GLY A 31 -9.39 1.99 7.51
N ILE A 32 -9.91 2.25 6.31
CA ILE A 32 -11.03 1.52 5.71
C ILE A 32 -10.50 0.68 4.53
N GLY A 33 -11.15 -0.45 4.26
CA GLY A 33 -10.81 -1.30 3.11
C GLY A 33 -9.74 -2.37 3.40
N ASN A 34 -9.02 -2.76 2.35
CA ASN A 34 -8.10 -3.90 2.40
C ASN A 34 -6.68 -3.46 2.83
N PHE A 35 -6.45 -3.47 4.14
CA PHE A 35 -5.13 -3.19 4.73
C PHE A 35 -4.01 -4.06 4.11
N GLY A 36 -4.28 -5.34 3.86
CA GLY A 36 -3.26 -6.24 3.28
C GLY A 36 -2.81 -5.83 1.87
N LEU A 37 -3.72 -5.30 1.06
CA LEU A 37 -3.37 -4.77 -0.26
C LEU A 37 -2.52 -3.50 -0.16
N TRP A 38 -2.93 -2.55 0.69
CA TRP A 38 -2.14 -1.34 0.95
C TRP A 38 -0.74 -1.69 1.48
N GLN A 39 -0.68 -2.62 2.43
CA GLN A 39 0.55 -3.08 3.04
C GLN A 39 1.51 -3.67 2.00
N THR A 40 0.99 -4.48 1.08
CA THR A 40 1.79 -5.07 -0.01
C THR A 40 2.39 -3.97 -0.89
N ARG A 41 1.57 -3.01 -1.32
CA ARG A 41 2.02 -1.90 -2.18
C ARG A 41 3.10 -1.03 -1.52
N VAL A 42 2.95 -0.71 -0.23
CA VAL A 42 3.98 0.08 0.48
C VAL A 42 5.26 -0.73 0.67
N LYS A 43 5.19 -2.05 0.90
CA LYS A 43 6.39 -2.91 0.93
C LYS A 43 7.10 -2.94 -0.42
N ASP A 44 6.35 -3.02 -1.52
CA ASP A 44 6.91 -3.00 -2.87
C ASP A 44 7.61 -1.66 -3.17
N LEU A 45 7.03 -0.54 -2.74
CA LEU A 45 7.67 0.78 -2.83
C LEU A 45 8.97 0.86 -2.04
N LEU A 46 8.98 0.39 -0.79
CA LEU A 46 10.20 0.37 0.02
C LEU A 46 11.27 -0.55 -0.58
N ALA A 47 10.87 -1.64 -1.24
CA ALA A 47 11.78 -2.54 -1.95
C ALA A 47 12.36 -1.87 -3.20
N GLN A 48 11.53 -1.17 -3.98
CA GLN A 48 11.96 -0.38 -5.13
C GLN A 48 12.95 0.73 -4.73
N GLN A 49 12.77 1.31 -3.55
CA GLN A 49 13.68 2.30 -2.97
C GLN A 49 14.94 1.68 -2.33
N GLY A 50 15.04 0.34 -2.25
CA GLY A 50 16.18 -0.36 -1.63
C GLY A 50 16.22 -0.31 -0.09
N ILE A 51 15.17 0.20 0.56
CA ILE A 51 15.11 0.45 2.01
C ILE A 51 14.19 -0.49 2.77
N LEU A 52 13.63 -1.52 2.13
CA LEU A 52 12.73 -2.49 2.79
C LEU A 52 13.33 -3.09 4.08
N LYS A 53 14.65 -3.27 4.12
CA LYS A 53 15.38 -3.77 5.30
C LYS A 53 15.16 -2.91 6.55
N ALA A 54 14.83 -1.63 6.40
CA ALA A 54 14.54 -0.72 7.51
C ALA A 54 13.31 -1.14 8.33
N LEU A 55 12.42 -1.98 7.80
CA LEU A 55 11.30 -2.52 8.59
C LEU A 55 11.74 -3.57 9.62
N ARG A 56 12.99 -4.04 9.57
CA ARG A 56 13.49 -5.03 10.54
C ARG A 56 13.58 -4.42 11.94
N PRO A 57 13.29 -5.21 12.99
CA PRO A 57 13.33 -4.70 14.37
C PRO A 57 14.74 -4.43 14.86
N GLN A 58 15.77 -4.97 14.20
CA GLN A 58 17.16 -4.85 14.61
C GLN A 58 18.04 -4.50 13.41
N LYS A 59 19.04 -3.65 13.67
CA LYS A 59 20.10 -3.31 12.74
C LYS A 59 20.92 -4.57 12.40
N PRO A 60 21.24 -4.84 11.12
CA PRO A 60 22.19 -5.88 10.75
C PRO A 60 23.57 -5.64 11.37
N ALA A 61 24.23 -6.69 11.87
CA ALA A 61 25.57 -6.58 12.47
C ALA A 61 26.65 -6.09 11.48
N SER A 62 26.41 -6.25 10.17
CA SER A 62 27.31 -5.83 9.09
C SER A 62 27.18 -4.36 8.70
N MET A 63 26.37 -3.57 9.42
CA MET A 63 26.02 -2.20 9.07
C MET A 63 26.33 -1.27 10.25
N ASP A 64 26.90 -0.10 9.99
CA ASP A 64 27.11 0.91 11.02
C ASP A 64 25.81 1.66 11.36
N ASP A 65 25.84 2.50 12.38
CA ASP A 65 24.65 3.21 12.86
C ASP A 65 24.21 4.32 11.90
N GLU A 66 25.17 4.98 11.23
CA GLU A 66 24.92 6.09 10.32
C GLU A 66 24.24 5.60 9.03
N ASP A 67 24.77 4.54 8.42
CA ASP A 67 24.19 3.87 7.24
C ASP A 67 22.85 3.17 7.57
N TRP A 68 22.55 2.97 8.85
CA TRP A 68 21.26 2.43 9.30
C TRP A 68 20.21 3.52 9.52
N GLU A 69 20.59 4.70 10.00
CA GLU A 69 19.66 5.78 10.34
C GLU A 69 18.96 6.35 9.10
N GLU A 70 19.69 6.59 8.00
CA GLU A 70 19.12 7.16 6.78
C GLU A 70 17.98 6.28 6.19
N PRO A 71 18.17 4.97 5.99
CA PRO A 71 17.07 4.08 5.57
C PRO A 71 15.89 4.06 6.55
N GLN A 72 16.14 4.20 7.86
CA GLN A 72 15.06 4.25 8.87
C GLN A 72 14.22 5.51 8.72
N GLN A 73 14.86 6.67 8.57
CA GLN A 73 14.19 7.94 8.37
C GLN A 73 13.41 7.96 7.05
N HIS A 74 14.02 7.47 5.97
CA HIS A 74 13.39 7.40 4.66
C HIS A 74 12.17 6.46 4.69
N ALA A 75 12.31 5.25 5.24
CA ALA A 75 11.18 4.34 5.37
C ALA A 75 10.05 4.93 6.22
N THR A 76 10.39 5.62 7.31
CA THR A 76 9.42 6.33 8.15
C THR A 76 8.65 7.39 7.37
N GLY A 77 9.35 8.21 6.59
CA GLY A 77 8.75 9.22 5.71
C GLY A 77 7.83 8.60 4.67
N THR A 78 8.30 7.59 3.95
CA THR A 78 7.52 6.87 2.93
C THR A 78 6.24 6.29 3.52
N ILE A 79 6.32 5.56 4.65
CA ILE A 79 5.13 4.98 5.29
C ILE A 79 4.10 6.07 5.61
N ARG A 80 4.53 7.16 6.25
CA ARG A 80 3.65 8.26 6.65
C ARG A 80 3.01 8.98 5.47
N MET A 81 3.73 9.13 4.36
CA MET A 81 3.23 9.74 3.13
C MET A 81 2.01 8.99 2.56
N TYR A 82 1.95 7.67 2.79
CA TYR A 82 0.85 6.81 2.37
C TYR A 82 -0.21 6.55 3.44
N LEU A 83 -0.27 7.39 4.48
CA LEU A 83 -1.35 7.40 5.47
C LEU A 83 -2.21 8.65 5.30
N ALA A 84 -3.52 8.50 5.52
CA ALA A 84 -4.41 9.64 5.69
C ALA A 84 -4.24 10.25 7.09
N ASP A 85 -4.58 11.53 7.24
CA ASP A 85 -4.35 12.30 8.47
C ASP A 85 -4.94 11.63 9.72
N LYS A 86 -6.16 11.09 9.62
CA LYS A 86 -6.80 10.34 10.72
C LYS A 86 -5.97 9.16 11.22
N ILE A 87 -5.23 8.49 10.34
CA ILE A 87 -4.34 7.38 10.70
C ILE A 87 -2.99 7.91 11.19
N MET A 88 -2.51 9.00 10.59
CA MET A 88 -1.27 9.66 10.96
C MET A 88 -1.26 10.09 12.44
N TYR A 89 -2.37 10.62 12.98
CA TYR A 89 -2.47 10.97 14.40
C TYR A 89 -2.19 9.82 15.36
N HIS A 90 -2.43 8.56 14.95
CA HIS A 90 -2.14 7.39 15.78
C HIS A 90 -0.66 6.99 15.81
N VAL A 91 0.14 7.43 14.84
CA VAL A 91 1.53 6.98 14.63
C VAL A 91 2.55 8.11 14.59
N MET A 92 2.12 9.38 14.60
CA MET A 92 3.00 10.55 14.44
C MET A 92 4.13 10.65 15.48
N ASN A 93 3.92 10.14 16.69
CA ASN A 93 4.93 10.16 17.77
C ASN A 93 5.95 9.01 17.69
N LEU A 94 5.71 8.01 16.84
CA LEU A 94 6.60 6.86 16.69
C LEU A 94 7.71 7.21 15.70
N LYS A 95 8.96 6.99 16.08
CA LYS A 95 10.13 7.38 15.26
C LYS A 95 10.69 6.24 14.42
N SER A 96 10.46 5.00 14.82
CA SER A 96 10.92 3.84 14.07
C SER A 96 9.87 3.40 13.02
N PRO A 97 10.28 3.13 11.77
CA PRO A 97 9.41 2.56 10.76
C PRO A 97 8.87 1.19 11.20
N GLY A 98 9.66 0.39 11.91
CA GLY A 98 9.23 -0.91 12.45
C GLY A 98 8.13 -0.78 13.51
N GLU A 99 8.22 0.22 14.39
CA GLU A 99 7.17 0.50 15.39
C GLU A 99 5.86 0.95 14.73
N ILE A 100 5.95 1.87 13.76
CA ILE A 100 4.79 2.32 12.97
C ILE A 100 4.15 1.11 12.28
N TRP A 101 4.97 0.29 11.62
CA TRP A 101 4.51 -0.88 10.88
C TRP A 101 3.77 -1.88 11.77
N LYS A 102 4.38 -2.24 12.91
CA LYS A 102 3.79 -3.16 13.89
C LYS A 102 2.48 -2.62 14.46
N LYS A 103 2.40 -1.32 14.75
CA LYS A 103 1.18 -0.69 15.27
C LYS A 103 0.04 -0.77 14.24
N LEU A 104 0.34 -0.48 12.98
CA LEU A 104 -0.64 -0.59 11.89
C LEU A 104 -1.12 -2.04 11.71
N GLU A 105 -0.21 -3.02 11.76
CA GLU A 105 -0.57 -4.44 11.69
C GLU A 105 -1.51 -4.82 12.84
N ILE A 106 -1.18 -4.50 14.09
CA ILE A 106 -2.03 -4.83 15.25
C ILE A 106 -3.44 -4.24 15.10
N GLN A 107 -3.54 -2.98 14.65
CA GLN A 107 -4.81 -2.28 14.56
C GLN A 107 -5.68 -2.70 13.37
N PHE A 108 -5.07 -3.07 12.24
CA PHE A 108 -5.80 -3.25 10.97
C PHE A 108 -5.71 -4.65 10.36
N MET A 109 -4.76 -5.50 10.75
CA MET A 109 -4.74 -6.91 10.32
C MET A 109 -5.89 -7.70 10.94
N SER A 110 -6.14 -7.51 12.23
CA SER A 110 -7.26 -8.14 12.94
C SER A 110 -8.60 -7.77 12.29
N LYS A 111 -8.80 -6.48 11.99
CA LYS A 111 -9.97 -5.97 11.27
C LYS A 111 -10.05 -6.46 9.83
N SER A 112 -8.93 -6.61 9.12
CA SER A 112 -8.88 -7.16 7.76
C SER A 112 -9.30 -8.63 7.72
N ILE A 113 -8.86 -9.45 8.67
CA ILE A 113 -9.28 -10.86 8.79
C ILE A 113 -10.76 -10.91 9.13
N THR A 114 -11.22 -10.13 10.11
CA THR A 114 -12.64 -10.05 10.47
C THR A 114 -13.48 -9.51 9.30
N ASN A 115 -13.01 -8.53 8.53
CA ASN A 115 -13.70 -7.99 7.36
C ASN A 115 -13.77 -9.02 6.23
N LYS A 116 -12.67 -9.74 5.94
CA LYS A 116 -12.67 -10.85 4.96
C LYS A 116 -13.60 -11.98 5.42
N LEU A 117 -13.61 -12.30 6.70
CA LEU A 117 -14.52 -13.29 7.29
C LEU A 117 -15.97 -12.81 7.19
N TYR A 118 -16.26 -11.56 7.56
CA TYR A 118 -17.59 -10.95 7.48
C TYR A 118 -18.12 -10.86 6.05
N LEU A 119 -17.26 -10.54 5.07
CA LEU A 119 -17.59 -10.55 3.65
C LEU A 119 -17.92 -11.96 3.14
N LYS A 120 -17.17 -12.99 3.60
CA LYS A 120 -17.46 -14.40 3.29
C LYS A 120 -18.66 -14.96 4.06
N GLN A 121 -18.96 -14.39 5.23
CA GLN A 121 -20.09 -14.77 6.09
C GLN A 121 -21.38 -14.04 5.74
N ARG A 122 -21.42 -13.14 4.75
CA ARG A 122 -22.68 -12.69 4.16
C ARG A 122 -23.28 -13.86 3.37
N PRO A 123 -24.34 -14.52 3.84
CA PRO A 123 -25.13 -15.34 2.93
C PRO A 123 -25.93 -14.35 2.10
N TYR A 124 -25.62 -14.26 0.81
CA TYR A 124 -26.47 -13.68 -0.24
C TYR A 124 -27.58 -12.75 0.29
N GLY A 125 -27.19 -11.53 0.66
CA GLY A 125 -28.12 -10.41 0.87
C GLY A 125 -28.78 -9.95 -0.43
N LEU A 126 -28.35 -10.49 -1.57
CA LEU A 126 -29.20 -10.75 -2.72
C LEU A 126 -30.09 -11.98 -2.43
N LYS A 127 -30.90 -11.88 -1.37
CA LYS A 127 -32.25 -12.38 -1.48
C LYS A 127 -32.92 -11.47 -2.50
N ILE A 128 -32.67 -11.70 -3.79
CA ILE A 128 -33.80 -11.59 -4.70
C ILE A 128 -34.80 -12.55 -4.08
N GLN A 129 -35.97 -12.01 -3.73
CA GLN A 129 -37.10 -12.78 -3.29
C GLN A 129 -37.42 -13.83 -4.38
N GLU A 130 -36.76 -14.99 -4.40
CA GLU A 130 -37.19 -16.20 -5.13
C GLU A 130 -38.41 -16.81 -4.40
N GLY A 131 -39.39 -15.96 -4.17
CA GLY A 131 -40.59 -16.22 -3.38
C GLY A 131 -41.60 -15.08 -3.47
N PHE A 132 -41.24 -13.94 -4.08
CA PHE A 132 -42.21 -12.93 -4.47
C PHE A 132 -41.92 -12.48 -5.90
N ASP A 133 -42.70 -13.10 -6.77
CA ASP A 133 -43.30 -12.50 -7.95
C ASP A 133 -42.63 -12.68 -9.33
N LEU A 134 -42.36 -13.93 -9.71
CA LEU A 134 -42.40 -14.33 -11.13
C LEU A 134 -43.78 -14.91 -11.52
N ALA A 135 -44.69 -15.07 -10.56
CA ALA A 135 -46.02 -15.66 -10.76
C ALA A 135 -47.12 -14.63 -11.04
N GLN A 136 -46.87 -13.32 -10.94
CA GLN A 136 -47.78 -12.24 -11.38
C GLN A 136 -47.32 -11.54 -12.66
N HIS A 137 -46.40 -12.12 -13.44
CA HIS A 137 -46.35 -11.82 -14.87
C HIS A 137 -47.47 -12.59 -15.60
N VAL A 138 -48.67 -12.08 -15.32
CA VAL A 138 -49.93 -12.16 -16.04
C VAL A 138 -49.75 -12.52 -17.51
N ASN A 139 -50.24 -13.71 -17.83
CA ASN A 139 -51.05 -13.99 -19.00
C ASN A 139 -51.95 -12.80 -19.34
N ILE A 140 -51.60 -11.99 -20.35
CA ILE A 140 -52.46 -11.27 -21.32
C ILE A 140 -51.50 -10.57 -22.28
N PHE A 141 -51.18 -11.23 -23.38
CA PHE A 141 -51.19 -10.61 -24.70
C PHE A 141 -51.59 -11.71 -25.68
N ASN A 142 -52.77 -11.49 -26.27
CA ASN A 142 -53.35 -12.22 -27.41
C ASN A 142 -52.33 -12.51 -28.51
#